data_AF-W9Y862-F1
#
_entry.id   AF-W9Y862-F1
#
_cell.length_a   1.000
_cell.length_b   1.000
_cell.length_c   1.000
_cell.angle_alpha   90.00
_cell.angle_beta   90.00
_cell.angle_gamma   90.00
#
_symmetry.space_group_name_H-M   'P 1'
#
loop_
_entity.id
_entity.type
_entity.pdbx_description
1 polymer ?
#
loop_
_entity_poly.entity_id
_entity_poly.type
_entity_poly.pdbx_seq_one_letter_code
_entity_poly.pdbx_strand_id
1 'polypeptide(L)'
;MDLYNLPNVTEPPQPMASSLSIPSILLVTTLMVALISLVYWCVQDYRLYMSLGPGGPPYNIWGWILTSFLVRPFTLAADDTTWTGDYPDFGCHKEIEALPERAGERPVVLGIAPQRQFTQSPGPEMNKRVSSLFATAEQNNSKLLQQRLSAFERHHVALFVHQILLLSNPESLPETAIRSGGEIGHLHGETSLHLYFSPADAKVIIDKGWAERHRCARTQPWWFGWRKYLWSIGDTFLLVYAPRDEAEYDILKTLIRASARFMTGREDIAEP
;
A
#
# COMPACT_ATOMS: atom_id res chain seq x y z
N MET A 1 -31.72 71.06 -57.74
CA MET A 1 -30.84 70.92 -56.56
C MET A 1 -31.61 70.05 -55.59
N ASP A 2 -31.37 68.74 -55.61
CA ASP A 2 -32.19 67.80 -54.85
C ASP A 2 -31.50 67.38 -53.54
N LEU A 3 -32.27 67.59 -52.48
CA LEU A 3 -32.02 67.44 -51.04
C LEU A 3 -31.94 65.98 -50.56
N TYR A 4 -31.40 65.05 -51.35
CA TYR A 4 -31.50 63.62 -51.06
C TYR A 4 -30.16 62.89 -51.10
N ASN A 5 -29.27 63.16 -50.13
CA ASN A 5 -28.23 62.20 -49.75
C ASN A 5 -27.71 62.51 -48.34
N LEU A 6 -28.58 62.35 -47.34
CA LEU A 6 -28.13 62.03 -45.98
C LEU A 6 -28.09 60.50 -45.86
N PRO A 7 -26.98 59.89 -45.40
CA PRO A 7 -26.95 58.46 -45.14
C PRO A 7 -28.04 58.12 -44.13
N ASN A 8 -28.87 57.15 -44.52
CA ASN A 8 -30.08 56.75 -43.84
C ASN A 8 -29.74 56.19 -42.43
N VAL A 9 -30.03 56.96 -41.37
CA VAL A 9 -29.97 56.49 -39.98
C VAL A 9 -31.23 55.68 -39.69
N THR A 10 -31.39 54.52 -40.33
CA THR A 10 -32.50 53.59 -40.05
C THR A 10 -32.13 52.11 -40.07
N GLU A 11 -30.84 51.74 -40.01
CA GLU A 11 -30.51 50.36 -39.63
C GLU A 11 -30.53 50.24 -38.10
N PRO A 12 -31.46 49.45 -37.52
CA PRO A 12 -31.39 49.15 -36.10
C PRO A 12 -30.08 48.40 -35.83
N PRO A 13 -29.41 48.63 -34.68
CA PRO A 13 -28.21 47.87 -34.35
C PRO A 13 -28.55 46.39 -34.40
N GLN A 14 -27.89 45.64 -35.29
CA GLN A 14 -28.05 44.19 -35.32
C GLN A 14 -27.70 43.67 -33.93
N PRO A 15 -28.59 42.91 -33.26
CA PRO A 15 -28.23 42.32 -32.00
C PRO A 15 -27.08 41.36 -32.27
N MET A 16 -25.87 41.69 -31.81
CA MET A 16 -24.80 40.71 -31.62
C MET A 16 -25.23 39.78 -30.48
N ALA A 17 -26.27 38.98 -30.71
CA ALA A 17 -26.64 37.91 -29.83
C ALA A 17 -25.78 36.71 -30.20
N SER A 18 -24.63 36.57 -29.54
CA SER A 18 -24.01 35.26 -29.40
C SER A 18 -24.89 34.41 -28.47
N SER A 19 -26.04 33.97 -28.96
CA SER A 19 -26.87 33.02 -28.23
C SER A 19 -26.14 31.68 -28.24
N LEU A 20 -25.53 31.31 -27.11
CA LEU A 20 -25.05 29.94 -26.94
C LEU A 20 -26.21 28.99 -27.24
N SER A 21 -26.01 28.09 -28.19
CA SER A 21 -27.00 27.07 -28.52
C SER A 21 -27.25 26.17 -27.30
N ILE A 22 -28.46 25.58 -27.17
CA ILE A 22 -28.77 24.62 -26.09
C ILE A 22 -27.70 23.52 -25.98
N PRO A 23 -27.20 22.91 -27.08
CA PRO A 23 -26.07 21.98 -27.04
C PRO A 23 -24.79 22.58 -26.44
N SER A 24 -24.46 23.84 -26.75
CA SER A 24 -23.30 24.54 -26.18
C SER A 24 -23.45 24.73 -24.67
N ILE A 25 -24.64 25.08 -24.19
CA ILE A 25 -24.94 25.23 -22.75
C ILE A 25 -24.81 23.88 -22.05
N LEU A 26 -25.36 22.81 -22.62
CA LEU A 26 -25.26 21.44 -22.08
C LEU A 26 -23.81 20.95 -22.02
N LEU A 27 -23.02 21.22 -23.07
CA LEU A 27 -21.59 20.87 -23.09
C LEU A 27 -20.82 21.62 -22.00
N VAL A 28 -20.98 22.94 -21.91
CA VAL A 28 -20.29 23.77 -20.91
C VAL A 28 -20.68 23.34 -19.49
N THR A 29 -21.97 23.14 -19.22
CA THR A 29 -22.43 22.69 -17.90
C THR A 29 -21.89 21.32 -17.53
N THR A 30 -21.86 20.36 -18.47
CA THR A 30 -21.29 19.02 -18.25
C THR A 30 -19.79 19.10 -17.93
N LEU A 31 -19.03 19.87 -18.71
CA LEU A 31 -17.60 20.09 -18.47
C LEU A 31 -17.34 20.75 -17.12
N MET A 32 -18.17 21.71 -16.71
CA MET A 32 -18.08 22.36 -15.41
C MET A 32 -18.38 21.39 -14.26
N VAL A 33 -19.43 20.57 -14.35
CA VAL A 33 -19.72 19.55 -13.33
C VAL A 33 -18.60 18.52 -13.25
N ALA A 34 -18.07 18.07 -14.40
CA ALA A 34 -16.94 17.16 -14.45
C ALA A 34 -15.68 17.77 -13.80
N LEU A 35 -15.37 19.03 -14.10
CA LEU A 35 -14.26 19.76 -13.50
C LEU A 35 -14.43 19.92 -11.99
N ILE A 36 -15.62 20.33 -11.52
CA ILE A 36 -15.92 20.48 -10.09
C ILE A 36 -15.78 19.12 -9.38
N SER A 37 -16.30 18.05 -9.97
CA SER A 37 -16.23 16.70 -9.41
C SER A 37 -14.78 16.20 -9.33
N LEU A 38 -13.98 16.45 -10.38
CA LEU A 38 -12.56 16.12 -10.41
C LEU A 38 -11.78 16.90 -9.35
N VAL A 39 -12.00 18.21 -9.24
CA VAL A 39 -11.36 19.06 -8.22
C VAL A 39 -11.75 18.59 -6.82
N TYR A 40 -13.03 18.31 -6.57
CA TYR A 40 -13.49 17.77 -5.30
C TYR A 40 -12.81 16.45 -4.96
N TRP A 41 -12.77 15.52 -5.92
CA TRP A 41 -12.07 14.24 -5.75
C TRP A 41 -10.59 14.43 -5.44
N CYS A 42 -9.87 15.28 -6.19
CA CYS A 42 -8.46 15.59 -5.93
C CYS A 42 -8.25 16.17 -4.52
N VAL A 43 -9.13 17.06 -4.07
CA VAL A 43 -9.06 17.64 -2.71
C VAL A 43 -9.26 16.56 -1.64
N GLN A 44 -10.24 15.68 -1.80
CA GLN A 44 -10.48 14.60 -0.83
C GLN A 44 -9.35 13.56 -0.84
N ASP A 45 -8.85 13.18 -2.02
CA ASP A 45 -7.75 12.23 -2.17
C ASP A 45 -6.45 12.79 -1.59
N TYR A 46 -6.18 14.09 -1.78
CA TYR A 46 -5.04 14.75 -1.15
C TYR A 46 -5.19 14.86 0.37
N ARG A 47 -6.40 15.17 0.88
CA ARG A 47 -6.67 15.17 2.32
C ARG A 47 -6.47 13.78 2.94
N LEU A 48 -6.93 12.74 2.25
CA LEU A 48 -6.68 11.36 2.64
C LEU A 48 -5.17 11.09 2.65
N TYR A 49 -4.45 11.45 1.59
CA TYR A 49 -3.00 11.28 1.52
C TYR A 49 -2.27 11.93 2.70
N MET A 50 -2.64 13.17 3.05
CA MET A 50 -2.07 13.85 4.21
C MET A 50 -2.50 13.20 5.53
N SER A 51 -3.71 12.66 5.64
CA SER A 51 -4.17 11.97 6.86
C SER A 51 -3.42 10.66 7.15
N LEU A 52 -2.80 10.05 6.14
CA LEU A 52 -1.98 8.84 6.30
C LEU A 52 -0.63 9.11 7.01
N GLY A 53 -0.25 10.39 7.14
CA GLY A 53 1.03 10.79 7.72
C GLY A 53 2.23 10.56 6.78
N PRO A 54 3.46 10.75 7.29
CA PRO A 54 4.68 10.51 6.51
C PRO A 54 4.86 9.03 6.19
N GLY A 55 5.58 8.73 5.11
CA GLY A 55 5.95 7.37 4.68
C GLY A 55 7.04 7.42 3.61
N GLY A 56 7.12 6.41 2.74
CA GLY A 56 8.14 6.39 1.67
C GLY A 56 8.12 7.61 0.74
N PRO A 57 6.97 7.95 0.12
CA PRO A 57 6.83 9.15 -0.70
C PRO A 57 6.86 10.45 0.12
N PRO A 58 7.24 11.59 -0.50
CA PRO A 58 7.27 12.89 0.20
C PRO A 58 5.92 13.29 0.81
N TYR A 59 5.92 13.74 2.06
CA TYR A 59 4.70 14.16 2.76
C TYR A 59 4.25 15.59 2.34
N ASN A 60 3.87 15.72 1.07
CA ASN A 60 3.39 16.96 0.45
C ASN A 60 2.65 16.65 -0.88
N ILE A 61 2.26 17.70 -1.61
CA ILE A 61 1.55 17.60 -2.90
C ILE A 61 2.30 16.76 -3.95
N TRP A 62 3.64 16.76 -3.95
CA TRP A 62 4.42 16.01 -4.93
C TRP A 62 4.38 14.50 -4.68
N GLY A 63 4.44 14.09 -3.41
CA GLY A 63 4.25 12.69 -3.06
C GLY A 63 2.82 12.22 -3.35
N TRP A 64 1.81 13.06 -3.12
CA TRP A 64 0.44 12.76 -3.54
C TRP A 64 0.33 12.57 -5.06
N ILE A 65 0.91 13.47 -5.87
CA ILE A 65 0.88 13.34 -7.34
C ILE A 65 1.55 12.02 -7.76
N LEU A 66 2.73 11.72 -7.20
CA LEU A 66 3.46 10.48 -7.47
C LEU A 66 2.58 9.26 -7.11
N THR A 67 2.03 9.21 -5.91
CA THR A 67 1.23 8.06 -5.45
C THR A 67 -0.07 7.92 -6.24
N SER A 68 -0.83 8.99 -6.45
CA SER A 68 -2.17 8.92 -7.03
C SER A 68 -2.19 8.82 -8.56
N PHE A 69 -1.20 9.36 -9.26
CA PHE A 69 -1.19 9.35 -10.73
C PHE A 69 -0.08 8.51 -11.35
N LEU A 70 1.03 8.26 -10.66
CA LEU A 70 2.13 7.45 -11.20
C LEU A 70 2.20 6.05 -10.58
N VAL A 71 1.85 5.88 -9.31
CA VAL A 71 1.86 4.56 -8.65
C VAL A 71 0.52 3.86 -8.79
N ARG A 72 -0.57 4.50 -8.36
CA ARG A 72 -1.93 3.93 -8.29
C ARG A 72 -2.39 3.21 -9.55
N PRO A 73 -2.16 3.70 -10.79
CA PRO A 73 -2.56 2.97 -11.99
C PRO A 73 -1.94 1.57 -12.07
N PHE A 74 -0.75 1.37 -11.51
CA PHE A 74 -0.02 0.10 -11.56
C PHE A 74 -0.22 -0.78 -10.33
N THR A 75 -1.18 -0.45 -9.46
CA THR A 75 -1.49 -1.20 -8.25
C THR A 75 -2.71 -2.09 -8.42
N LEU A 76 -2.89 -3.04 -7.50
CA LEU A 76 -4.14 -3.78 -7.34
C LEU A 76 -5.29 -2.82 -7.03
N ALA A 77 -6.50 -3.21 -7.42
CA ALA A 77 -7.71 -2.55 -6.94
C ALA A 77 -7.80 -2.68 -5.42
N ALA A 78 -8.53 -1.76 -4.78
CA ALA A 78 -8.69 -1.80 -3.32
C ALA A 78 -9.38 -3.10 -2.87
N ASP A 79 -10.35 -3.59 -3.65
CA ASP A 79 -11.12 -4.79 -3.32
C ASP A 79 -10.35 -6.10 -3.60
N ASP A 80 -9.23 -6.03 -4.33
CA ASP A 80 -8.41 -7.20 -4.67
C ASP A 80 -7.34 -7.51 -3.61
N THR A 81 -7.19 -6.69 -2.56
CA THR A 81 -6.14 -6.87 -1.54
C THR A 81 -6.36 -8.14 -0.71
N THR A 82 -7.57 -8.68 -0.67
CA THR A 82 -7.89 -9.92 0.04
C THR A 82 -8.04 -11.12 -0.89
N TRP A 83 -7.90 -10.95 -2.20
CA TRP A 83 -7.98 -12.05 -3.15
C TRP A 83 -6.66 -12.83 -3.18
N THR A 84 -6.75 -14.16 -3.10
CA THR A 84 -5.59 -15.07 -2.97
C THR A 84 -5.52 -16.14 -4.06
N GLY A 85 -6.37 -16.05 -5.10
CA GLY A 85 -6.47 -17.09 -6.14
C GLY A 85 -5.24 -17.21 -7.05
N ASP A 86 -4.29 -16.29 -6.94
CA ASP A 86 -2.99 -16.30 -7.62
C ASP A 86 -1.84 -16.84 -6.76
N TYR A 87 -2.10 -17.23 -5.52
CA TYR A 87 -1.13 -17.89 -4.65
C TYR A 87 -1.30 -19.43 -4.67
N PRO A 88 -0.23 -20.20 -4.45
CA PRO A 88 -0.29 -21.66 -4.47
C PRO A 88 -1.10 -22.23 -3.30
N ASP A 89 -1.83 -23.32 -3.56
CA ASP A 89 -2.65 -24.01 -2.55
C ASP A 89 -1.84 -24.92 -1.60
N PHE A 90 -0.57 -25.17 -1.89
CA PHE A 90 0.29 -26.10 -1.14
C PHE A 90 1.64 -25.47 -0.78
N GLY A 91 2.27 -26.02 0.26
CA GLY A 91 3.58 -25.55 0.75
C GLY A 91 3.50 -24.54 1.91
N CYS A 92 2.32 -24.36 2.51
CA CYS A 92 2.17 -23.56 3.71
C CYS A 92 2.85 -24.23 4.91
N HIS A 93 3.46 -23.42 5.79
CA HIS A 93 4.02 -23.92 7.04
C HIS A 93 2.91 -24.39 7.98
N LYS A 94 3.14 -25.54 8.64
CA LYS A 94 2.15 -26.16 9.54
C LYS A 94 1.64 -25.22 10.64
N GLU A 95 2.49 -24.36 11.18
CA GLU A 95 2.09 -23.37 12.18
C GLU A 95 1.17 -22.28 11.63
N ILE A 96 1.33 -21.89 10.36
CA ILE A 96 0.47 -20.94 9.67
C ILE A 96 -0.86 -21.61 9.30
N GLU A 97 -0.80 -22.86 8.82
CA GLU A 97 -1.97 -23.71 8.58
C GLU A 97 -2.77 -23.98 9.86
N ALA A 98 -2.12 -23.99 11.03
CA ALA A 98 -2.77 -24.17 12.33
C ALA A 98 -3.36 -22.89 12.96
N LEU A 99 -3.11 -21.70 12.38
CA LEU A 99 -3.67 -20.45 12.93
C LEU A 99 -5.21 -20.51 12.97
N PRO A 100 -5.86 -19.93 13.99
CA PRO A 100 -7.31 -19.77 13.97
C PRO A 100 -7.72 -18.73 12.92
N GLU A 101 -9.00 -18.72 12.55
CA GLU A 101 -9.60 -17.56 11.87
C GLU A 101 -9.59 -16.36 12.83
N ARG A 102 -9.23 -15.19 12.31
CA ARG A 102 -9.25 -13.95 13.09
C ARG A 102 -10.69 -13.56 13.40
N ALA A 103 -10.99 -13.31 14.66
CA ALA A 103 -12.36 -13.02 15.09
C ALA A 103 -12.86 -11.65 14.59
N GLY A 104 -14.08 -11.61 14.05
CA GLY A 104 -14.77 -10.38 13.65
C GLY A 104 -14.28 -9.79 12.32
N GLU A 105 -14.74 -8.57 12.02
CA GLU A 105 -14.46 -7.90 10.76
C GLU A 105 -12.99 -7.47 10.62
N ARG A 106 -12.54 -7.33 9.36
CA ARG A 106 -11.25 -6.74 9.04
C ARG A 106 -11.20 -5.26 9.47
N PRO A 107 -10.03 -4.74 9.87
CA PRO A 107 -9.90 -3.32 10.13
C PRO A 107 -9.98 -2.53 8.82
N VAL A 108 -10.38 -1.26 8.93
CA VAL A 108 -10.31 -0.31 7.82
C VAL A 108 -8.86 0.04 7.55
N VAL A 109 -8.40 -0.26 6.34
CA VAL A 109 -7.07 0.07 5.85
C VAL A 109 -7.20 0.94 4.61
N LEU A 110 -6.45 2.04 4.55
CA LEU A 110 -6.48 2.98 3.44
C LEU A 110 -5.08 3.33 2.99
N GLY A 111 -4.99 3.85 1.76
CA GLY A 111 -3.74 4.31 1.16
C GLY A 111 -3.10 3.29 0.21
N ILE A 112 -1.90 3.65 -0.23
CA ILE A 112 -1.05 2.83 -1.12
C ILE A 112 0.38 2.97 -0.62
N ALA A 113 0.89 4.19 -0.60
CA ALA A 113 2.18 4.56 -0.05
C ALA A 113 2.05 6.02 0.41
N PRO A 114 1.87 6.29 1.73
CA PRO A 114 1.76 5.31 2.80
C PRO A 114 0.47 4.46 2.72
N GLN A 115 0.47 3.28 3.34
CA GLN A 115 -0.73 2.48 3.65
C GLN A 115 -0.85 2.42 5.18
N ARG A 116 -2.06 2.58 5.72
CA ARG A 116 -2.30 2.68 7.17
C ARG A 116 -3.56 1.95 7.61
N GLN A 117 -3.51 1.39 8.82
CA GLN A 117 -4.69 0.86 9.51
C GLN A 117 -5.35 1.96 10.35
N PHE A 118 -6.66 2.19 10.18
CA PHE A 118 -7.41 3.27 10.82
C PHE A 118 -8.29 2.83 11.99
N THR A 119 -8.54 1.53 12.13
CA THR A 119 -9.41 0.97 13.16
C THR A 119 -8.77 -0.24 13.81
N GLN A 120 -9.25 -0.63 14.99
CA GLN A 120 -8.71 -1.79 15.73
C GLN A 120 -7.24 -1.63 16.13
N SER A 121 -6.72 -0.39 16.19
CA SER A 121 -5.39 -0.11 16.73
C SER A 121 -5.40 -0.38 18.23
N PRO A 122 -4.35 -1.03 18.77
CA PRO A 122 -4.36 -1.43 20.15
C PRO A 122 -3.94 -0.29 21.10
N GLY A 123 -4.11 -0.53 22.40
CA GLY A 123 -3.77 0.43 23.44
C GLY A 123 -2.26 0.66 23.58
N PRO A 124 -1.83 1.74 24.27
CA PRO A 124 -0.42 2.12 24.40
C PRO A 124 0.50 1.02 24.94
N GLU A 125 0.01 0.17 25.84
CA GLU A 125 0.78 -0.94 26.41
C GLU A 125 1.12 -2.01 25.36
N MET A 126 0.10 -2.48 24.62
CA MET A 126 0.30 -3.41 23.52
C MET A 126 1.18 -2.78 22.42
N ASN A 127 0.99 -1.49 22.11
CA ASN A 127 1.83 -0.79 21.13
C ASN A 127 3.32 -0.83 21.51
N LYS A 128 3.65 -0.66 22.80
CA LYS A 128 5.01 -0.73 23.30
C LYS A 128 5.59 -2.15 23.16
N ARG A 129 4.78 -3.18 23.42
CA ARG A 129 5.19 -4.58 23.29
C ARG A 129 5.44 -4.95 21.84
N VAL A 130 4.51 -4.61 20.94
CA VAL A 130 4.66 -4.86 19.50
C VAL A 130 5.89 -4.14 18.94
N SER A 131 6.13 -2.89 19.36
CA SER A 131 7.33 -2.13 18.98
C SER A 131 8.64 -2.78 19.42
N SER A 132 8.62 -3.70 20.39
CA SER A 132 9.80 -4.41 20.89
C SER A 132 10.06 -5.73 20.16
N LEU A 133 9.10 -6.27 19.39
CA LEU A 133 9.19 -7.60 18.77
C LEU A 133 10.36 -7.73 17.79
N PHE A 134 10.66 -6.69 16.99
CA PHE A 134 11.80 -6.75 16.07
C PHE A 134 13.14 -6.76 16.80
N ALA A 135 13.24 -6.07 17.95
CA ALA A 135 14.42 -6.14 18.78
C ALA A 135 14.61 -7.53 19.39
N THR A 136 13.53 -8.15 19.87
CA THR A 136 13.60 -9.53 20.36
C THR A 136 13.92 -10.52 19.24
N ALA A 137 13.33 -10.35 18.05
CA ALA A 137 13.60 -11.18 16.88
C ALA A 137 15.09 -11.16 16.51
N GLU A 138 15.68 -9.96 16.44
CA GLU A 138 17.11 -9.78 16.19
C GLU A 138 17.95 -10.39 17.32
N GLN A 139 17.63 -10.11 18.58
CA GLN A 139 18.40 -10.63 19.72
C GLN A 139 18.45 -12.16 19.72
N ASN A 140 17.32 -12.82 19.47
CA ASN A 140 17.20 -14.28 19.45
C ASN A 140 17.87 -14.90 18.21
N ASN A 141 18.06 -14.12 17.13
CA ASN A 141 18.54 -14.60 15.83
C ASN A 141 19.67 -13.74 15.26
N SER A 142 20.57 -13.22 16.10
CA SER A 142 21.54 -12.15 15.75
C SER A 142 22.51 -12.46 14.61
N LYS A 143 22.67 -13.73 14.24
CA LYS A 143 23.48 -14.14 13.07
C LYS A 143 22.72 -14.09 11.75
N LEU A 144 21.39 -14.08 11.81
CA LEU A 144 20.48 -14.23 10.67
C LEU A 144 19.64 -12.98 10.43
N LEU A 145 19.34 -12.22 11.48
CA LEU A 145 18.51 -11.02 11.44
C LEU A 145 19.28 -9.81 11.95
N GLN A 146 18.88 -8.61 11.49
CA GLN A 146 19.40 -7.33 11.95
C GLN A 146 18.32 -6.25 11.86
N GLN A 147 18.35 -5.22 12.72
CA GLN A 147 17.47 -4.06 12.59
C GLN A 147 18.14 -2.90 11.86
N ARG A 148 17.39 -2.24 10.98
CA ARG A 148 17.80 -1.00 10.29
C ARG A 148 16.58 -0.10 10.07
N LEU A 149 16.83 1.14 9.65
CA LEU A 149 15.76 2.00 9.16
C LEU A 149 15.17 1.41 7.87
N SER A 150 13.83 1.35 7.76
CA SER A 150 13.15 0.83 6.57
C SER A 150 13.55 1.61 5.31
N ALA A 151 13.82 0.89 4.21
CA ALA A 151 14.04 1.48 2.91
C ALA A 151 12.72 1.94 2.26
N PHE A 152 11.62 1.24 2.54
CA PHE A 152 10.29 1.56 2.02
C PHE A 152 9.61 2.67 2.81
N GLU A 153 9.61 2.58 4.14
CA GLU A 153 8.89 3.51 5.01
C GLU A 153 9.74 4.71 5.43
N ARG A 154 11.08 4.57 5.47
CA ARG A 154 12.08 5.62 5.75
C ARG A 154 12.03 6.27 7.13
N HIS A 155 11.00 6.03 7.92
CA HIS A 155 10.79 6.68 9.22
C HIS A 155 10.75 5.69 10.38
N HIS A 156 10.45 4.42 10.09
CA HIS A 156 10.28 3.38 11.10
C HIS A 156 11.37 2.30 11.01
N VAL A 157 11.60 1.64 12.14
CA VAL A 157 12.50 0.50 12.23
C VAL A 157 11.91 -0.68 11.46
N ALA A 158 12.80 -1.40 10.79
CA ALA A 158 12.50 -2.58 10.02
C ALA A 158 13.45 -3.71 10.39
N LEU A 159 12.93 -4.92 10.24
CA LEU A 159 13.70 -6.15 10.38
C LEU A 159 14.26 -6.53 9.02
N PHE A 160 15.53 -6.91 8.99
CA PHE A 160 16.24 -7.30 7.78
C PHE A 160 16.89 -8.67 7.95
N VAL A 161 17.07 -9.36 6.83
CA VAL A 161 18.06 -10.43 6.69
C VAL A 161 19.44 -9.84 6.99
N HIS A 162 20.24 -10.54 7.79
CA HIS A 162 21.58 -10.09 8.16
C HIS A 162 22.45 -9.93 6.91
N GLN A 163 23.22 -8.84 6.84
CA GLN A 163 23.95 -8.47 5.62
C GLN A 163 24.94 -9.54 5.16
N ILE A 164 25.58 -10.23 6.11
CA ILE A 164 26.49 -11.35 5.80
C ILE A 164 25.75 -12.46 5.04
N LEU A 165 24.59 -12.89 5.53
CA LEU A 165 23.81 -13.94 4.86
C LEU A 165 23.39 -13.50 3.45
N LEU A 166 22.92 -12.26 3.31
CA LEU A 166 22.49 -11.68 2.04
C LEU A 166 23.61 -11.64 1.00
N LEU A 167 24.87 -11.41 1.42
CA LEU A 167 26.02 -11.32 0.53
C LEU A 167 26.73 -12.65 0.29
N SER A 168 26.75 -13.54 1.29
CA SER A 168 27.49 -14.79 1.23
C SER A 168 26.84 -15.84 0.34
N ASN A 169 25.51 -15.90 0.28
CA ASN A 169 24.81 -16.90 -0.52
C ASN A 169 23.46 -16.41 -1.09
N PRO A 170 23.46 -15.41 -1.97
CA PRO A 170 22.23 -14.80 -2.48
C PRO A 170 21.35 -15.78 -3.27
N GLU A 171 21.93 -16.80 -3.90
CA GLU A 171 21.18 -17.80 -4.69
C GLU A 171 20.34 -18.73 -3.81
N SER A 172 20.68 -18.87 -2.53
CA SER A 172 19.90 -19.66 -1.57
C SER A 172 18.71 -18.91 -0.97
N LEU A 173 18.60 -17.61 -1.21
CA LEU A 173 17.55 -16.76 -0.67
C LEU A 173 16.41 -16.59 -1.69
N PRO A 174 15.16 -16.39 -1.25
CA PRO A 174 14.08 -16.06 -2.16
C PRO A 174 14.38 -14.79 -2.95
N GLU A 175 13.91 -14.71 -4.20
CA GLU A 175 14.07 -13.52 -5.03
C GLU A 175 13.57 -12.25 -4.31
N THR A 176 12.47 -12.37 -3.55
CA THR A 176 11.90 -11.29 -2.73
C THR A 176 12.93 -10.68 -1.76
N ALA A 177 13.74 -11.50 -1.10
CA ALA A 177 14.79 -11.02 -0.19
C ALA A 177 15.87 -10.23 -0.93
N ILE A 178 16.23 -10.65 -2.14
CA ILE A 178 17.20 -9.93 -2.96
C ILE A 178 16.61 -8.59 -3.45
N ARG A 179 15.36 -8.59 -3.89
CA ARG A 179 14.68 -7.40 -4.41
C ARG A 179 14.43 -6.35 -3.33
N SER A 180 14.04 -6.76 -2.13
CA SER A 180 13.81 -5.86 -1.01
C SER A 180 15.09 -5.40 -0.30
N GLY A 181 16.28 -5.81 -0.78
CA GLY A 181 17.55 -5.51 -0.11
C GLY A 181 17.65 -6.17 1.27
N GLY A 182 16.95 -7.30 1.45
CA GLY A 182 16.84 -8.03 2.70
C GLY A 182 15.78 -7.50 3.66
N GLU A 183 15.03 -6.45 3.34
CA GLU A 183 13.96 -5.96 4.24
C GLU A 183 12.86 -7.02 4.34
N ILE A 184 12.69 -7.57 5.55
CA ILE A 184 11.67 -8.56 5.89
C ILE A 184 10.34 -7.85 6.13
N GLY A 185 10.40 -6.72 6.82
CA GLY A 185 9.23 -5.93 7.12
C GLY A 185 9.50 -4.76 8.05
N HIS A 186 8.52 -3.87 8.16
CA HIS A 186 8.61 -2.66 8.97
C HIS A 186 7.33 -2.43 9.77
N LEU A 187 7.49 -1.76 10.91
CA LEU A 187 6.39 -1.40 11.80
C LEU A 187 5.80 -0.04 11.40
N HIS A 188 4.48 0.14 11.54
CA HIS A 188 3.84 1.46 11.48
C HIS A 188 3.59 2.01 12.89
N GLY A 189 3.29 3.30 12.98
CA GLY A 189 3.03 3.96 14.27
C GLY A 189 1.81 3.40 15.00
N GLU A 190 0.81 2.92 14.26
CA GLU A 190 -0.38 2.22 14.74
C GLU A 190 -0.16 0.73 15.03
N THR A 191 1.08 0.24 14.85
CA THR A 191 1.56 -1.12 15.12
C THR A 191 1.01 -2.24 14.22
N SER A 192 0.36 -1.90 13.12
CA SER A 192 0.33 -2.78 11.95
C SER A 192 1.72 -2.93 11.35
N LEU A 193 1.93 -4.01 10.61
CA LEU A 193 3.23 -4.34 10.05
C LEU A 193 3.12 -4.61 8.58
N HIS A 194 4.09 -4.14 7.82
CA HIS A 194 4.37 -4.75 6.54
C HIS A 194 5.35 -5.90 6.71
N LEU A 195 5.03 -7.08 6.17
CA LEU A 195 5.87 -8.28 6.22
C LEU A 195 5.81 -9.05 4.90
N TYR A 196 6.91 -9.73 4.55
CA TYR A 196 6.96 -10.68 3.42
C TYR A 196 6.77 -12.12 3.89
N PHE A 197 6.02 -12.92 3.13
CA PHE A 197 5.76 -14.32 3.43
C PHE A 197 6.04 -15.21 2.22
N SER A 198 6.14 -16.52 2.44
CA SER A 198 6.05 -17.45 1.31
C SER A 198 4.66 -17.29 0.65
N PRO A 199 4.51 -17.48 -0.68
CA PRO A 199 3.21 -17.34 -1.33
C PRO A 199 2.11 -18.23 -0.73
N ALA A 200 2.45 -19.44 -0.30
CA ALA A 200 1.51 -20.36 0.33
C ALA A 200 1.08 -19.89 1.73
N ASP A 201 2.01 -19.36 2.54
CA ASP A 201 1.64 -18.76 3.83
C ASP A 201 0.80 -17.50 3.64
N ALA A 202 1.17 -16.64 2.68
CA ALA A 202 0.46 -15.41 2.39
C ALA A 202 -1.01 -15.67 2.08
N LYS A 203 -1.30 -16.73 1.31
CA LYS A 203 -2.67 -17.21 1.06
C LYS A 203 -3.41 -17.50 2.36
N VAL A 204 -2.86 -18.38 3.21
CA VAL A 204 -3.52 -18.81 4.44
C VAL A 204 -3.69 -17.65 5.43
N ILE A 205 -2.70 -16.78 5.55
CA ILE A 205 -2.75 -15.59 6.44
C ILE A 205 -3.87 -14.64 6.01
N ILE A 206 -3.99 -14.37 4.70
CA ILE A 206 -5.06 -13.53 4.17
C ILE A 206 -6.40 -14.24 4.34
N ASP A 207 -6.54 -15.50 3.92
CA ASP A 207 -7.81 -16.24 3.96
C ASP A 207 -8.36 -16.33 5.40
N LYS A 208 -7.48 -16.44 6.41
CA LYS A 208 -7.85 -16.43 7.84
C LYS A 208 -8.08 -15.05 8.44
N GLY A 209 -7.95 -13.98 7.67
CA GLY A 209 -8.27 -12.62 8.12
C GLY A 209 -7.16 -11.92 8.92
N TRP A 210 -5.93 -12.41 8.92
CA TRP A 210 -4.81 -11.81 9.68
C TRP A 210 -4.11 -10.66 8.95
N ALA A 211 -4.25 -10.60 7.63
CA ALA A 211 -3.60 -9.60 6.81
C ALA A 211 -4.39 -9.34 5.52
N GLU A 212 -4.00 -8.28 4.83
CA GLU A 212 -4.34 -8.03 3.44
C GLU A 212 -3.09 -7.69 2.64
N ARG A 213 -3.16 -7.86 1.32
CA ARG A 213 -2.04 -7.60 0.42
C ARG A 213 -1.81 -6.11 0.24
N HIS A 214 -0.55 -5.69 0.26
CA HIS A 214 -0.19 -4.34 -0.16
C HIS A 214 -0.52 -4.16 -1.64
N ARG A 215 -1.12 -3.04 -2.03
CA ARG A 215 -1.62 -2.87 -3.41
C ARG A 215 -0.52 -2.88 -4.48
N CYS A 216 0.72 -2.54 -4.13
CA CYS A 216 1.88 -2.68 -5.02
C CYS A 216 2.43 -4.12 -5.16
N ALA A 217 2.03 -5.07 -4.30
CA ALA A 217 2.51 -6.44 -4.33
C ALA A 217 1.75 -7.26 -5.38
N ARG A 218 2.17 -7.15 -6.64
CA ARG A 218 1.51 -7.84 -7.76
C ARG A 218 2.26 -9.12 -8.11
N THR A 219 1.50 -10.18 -8.38
CA THR A 219 2.02 -11.47 -8.86
C THR A 219 2.26 -11.48 -10.37
N GLN A 220 1.46 -10.73 -11.12
CA GLN A 220 1.53 -10.68 -12.58
C GLN A 220 2.15 -9.38 -13.09
N PRO A 221 2.98 -9.44 -14.16
CA PRO A 221 3.44 -8.25 -14.86
C PRO A 221 2.26 -7.43 -15.41
N TRP A 222 2.48 -6.14 -15.69
CA TRP A 222 1.45 -5.30 -16.29
C TRP A 222 1.18 -5.72 -17.75
N TRP A 223 0.00 -5.39 -18.30
CA TRP A 223 -0.49 -5.91 -19.59
C TRP A 223 0.44 -5.65 -20.80
N PHE A 224 1.43 -4.76 -20.68
CA PHE A 224 2.48 -4.53 -21.68
C PHE A 224 3.82 -5.23 -21.38
N GLY A 225 3.85 -6.22 -20.48
CA GLY A 225 5.06 -7.02 -20.19
C GLY A 225 6.11 -6.32 -19.31
N TRP A 226 5.71 -5.31 -18.52
CA TRP A 226 6.61 -4.59 -17.61
C TRP A 226 7.04 -5.43 -16.38
N ARG A 227 8.07 -4.97 -15.65
CA ARG A 227 8.69 -5.66 -14.50
C ARG A 227 7.64 -6.08 -13.46
N LYS A 228 7.67 -7.36 -13.05
CA LYS A 228 6.83 -7.94 -11.98
C LYS A 228 6.95 -7.17 -10.65
N TYR A 229 8.20 -6.88 -10.23
CA TYR A 229 8.50 -6.17 -8.99
C TYR A 229 8.76 -4.68 -9.27
N LEU A 230 7.68 -3.91 -9.42
CA LEU A 230 7.80 -2.46 -9.52
C LEU A 230 8.13 -1.89 -8.12
N TRP A 231 8.99 -0.86 -8.07
CA TRP A 231 9.41 -0.20 -6.82
C TRP A 231 10.12 -1.12 -5.81
N SER A 232 10.70 -2.23 -6.28
CA SER A 232 11.36 -3.24 -5.43
C SER A 232 10.44 -3.93 -4.40
N ILE A 233 9.12 -3.88 -4.62
CA ILE A 233 8.15 -4.57 -3.77
C ILE A 233 7.89 -5.97 -4.32
N GLY A 234 8.07 -6.98 -3.48
CA GLY A 234 7.77 -8.39 -3.78
C GLY A 234 6.27 -8.68 -3.88
N ASP A 235 5.92 -9.84 -4.40
CA ASP A 235 4.53 -10.26 -4.65
C ASP A 235 3.77 -10.73 -3.39
N THR A 236 4.46 -10.89 -2.27
CA THR A 236 3.89 -11.33 -0.97
C THR A 236 4.05 -10.28 0.13
N PHE A 237 4.12 -9.00 -0.22
CA PHE A 237 4.15 -7.91 0.76
C PHE A 237 2.75 -7.70 1.34
N LEU A 238 2.55 -8.07 2.59
CA LEU A 238 1.25 -7.97 3.27
C LEU A 238 1.26 -6.85 4.30
N LEU A 239 0.11 -6.22 4.52
CA LEU A 239 -0.18 -5.49 5.75
C LEU A 239 -0.80 -6.46 6.76
N VAL A 240 -0.02 -6.87 7.75
CA VAL A 240 -0.48 -7.63 8.91
C VAL A 240 -1.13 -6.67 9.90
N TYR A 241 -2.34 -7.02 10.33
CA TYR A 241 -3.13 -6.16 11.21
C TYR A 241 -2.54 -6.08 12.62
N ALA A 242 -2.69 -4.92 13.25
CA ALA A 242 -2.25 -4.71 14.62
C ALA A 242 -3.00 -5.64 15.60
N PRO A 243 -2.32 -6.25 16.59
CA PRO A 243 -2.94 -7.21 17.50
C PRO A 243 -3.82 -6.51 18.53
N ARG A 244 -5.07 -6.95 18.67
CA ARG A 244 -6.06 -6.35 19.59
C ARG A 244 -5.89 -6.80 21.05
N ASP A 245 -5.37 -8.00 21.25
CA ASP A 245 -5.26 -8.66 22.55
C ASP A 245 -4.02 -9.59 22.59
N GLU A 246 -3.86 -10.28 23.72
CA GLU A 246 -2.74 -11.21 23.95
C GLU A 246 -2.71 -12.38 22.98
N ALA A 247 -3.86 -12.91 22.58
CA ALA A 247 -3.92 -14.03 21.67
C ALA A 247 -3.46 -13.60 20.26
N GLU A 248 -3.89 -12.42 19.81
CA GLU A 248 -3.39 -11.86 18.54
C GLU A 248 -1.91 -11.50 18.61
N TYR A 249 -1.41 -11.05 19.77
CA TYR A 249 0.01 -10.79 19.98
C TYR A 249 0.85 -12.05 19.82
N ASP A 250 0.39 -13.19 20.35
CA ASP A 250 1.07 -14.48 20.18
C ASP A 250 1.08 -14.94 18.71
N ILE A 251 -0.02 -14.72 17.99
CA ILE A 251 -0.10 -14.99 16.56
C ILE A 251 0.86 -14.09 15.78
N LEU A 252 0.96 -12.81 16.14
CA LEU A 252 1.90 -11.89 15.50
C LEU A 252 3.36 -12.37 15.62
N LYS A 253 3.78 -12.91 16.78
CA LYS A 253 5.12 -13.51 16.92
C LYS A 253 5.33 -14.67 15.93
N THR A 254 4.32 -15.52 15.77
CA THR A 254 4.33 -16.63 14.79
C THR A 254 4.47 -16.10 13.36
N LEU A 255 3.74 -15.03 13.01
CA LEU A 255 3.81 -14.39 11.70
C LEU A 255 5.20 -13.77 11.44
N ILE A 256 5.78 -13.07 12.41
CA ILE A 256 7.13 -12.51 12.30
C ILE A 256 8.15 -13.63 12.09
N ARG A 257 8.04 -14.74 12.83
CA ARG A 257 8.91 -15.90 12.65
C ARG A 257 8.78 -16.50 11.26
N ALA A 258 7.56 -16.72 10.76
CA ALA A 258 7.34 -17.26 9.42
C ALA A 258 7.87 -16.32 8.31
N SER A 259 7.70 -15.01 8.49
CA SER A 259 8.27 -14.01 7.59
C SER A 259 9.80 -14.08 7.54
N ALA A 260 10.43 -14.18 8.71
CA ALA A 260 11.88 -14.36 8.82
C ALA A 260 12.36 -15.69 8.20
N ARG A 261 11.66 -16.81 8.42
CA ARG A 261 12.00 -18.11 7.82
C ARG A 261 12.03 -18.02 6.30
N PHE A 262 10.96 -17.48 5.71
CA PHE A 262 10.88 -17.28 4.27
C PHE A 262 12.06 -16.44 3.77
N MET A 263 12.22 -15.22 4.29
CA MET A 263 13.20 -14.25 3.78
C MET A 263 14.66 -14.67 3.97
N THR A 264 14.95 -15.46 5.01
CA THR A 264 16.29 -16.00 5.27
C THR A 264 16.55 -17.36 4.61
N GLY A 265 15.51 -18.05 4.13
CA GLY A 265 15.60 -19.44 3.66
C GLY A 265 15.98 -20.43 4.77
N ARG A 266 15.69 -20.10 6.04
CA ARG A 266 16.09 -20.88 7.21
C ARG A 266 14.89 -21.36 7.99
N GLU A 267 14.94 -22.59 8.46
CA GLU A 267 13.88 -23.17 9.29
C GLU A 267 14.12 -22.95 10.80
N ASP A 268 15.36 -22.73 11.20
CA ASP A 268 15.83 -22.62 12.59
C ASP A 268 15.73 -21.20 13.16
N ILE A 269 14.69 -20.45 12.79
CA ILE A 269 14.44 -19.11 13.35
C ILE A 269 13.74 -19.25 14.70
N ALA A 270 14.35 -18.71 15.75
CA ALA A 270 13.74 -18.59 17.07
C ALA A 270 12.63 -17.53 17.06
N GLU A 271 11.55 -17.79 17.80
CA GLU A 271 10.44 -16.84 17.97
C GLU A 271 10.90 -15.56 18.72
N PRO A 272 10.38 -14.38 18.36
CA PRO A 272 10.55 -13.15 19.13
C PRO A 272 9.74 -13.07 20.43
#